data_AF-A0A7Y1T0Z2-F1
#
_entry.id   AF-A0A7Y1T0Z2-F1
#
_cell.length_a   1.000
_cell.length_b   1.000
_cell.length_c   1.000
_cell.angle_alpha   90.00
_cell.angle_beta   90.00
_cell.angle_gamma   90.00
#
_symmetry.space_group_name_H-M   'P 1'
#
loop_
_entity.id
_entity.type
_entity.pdbx_description
1 polymer ?
#
loop_
_entity_poly.entity_id
_entity_poly.type
_entity_poly.pdbx_seq_one_letter_code
_entity_poly.pdbx_strand_id
1 'polypeptide(L)'
;MSKKKFKDTKVGRFLASVGSTLGDGMGDILPDNGFLGMFKRLISQDDTLTPQDKETALKLLEMDSQEIQEVSKRWDSDMQSDSWLSKNVRPITLIYLTLATTIYIVLDSLQIDFKIDEAWIELLKTLLVTIYVAYFGSRGFEKYKKITK
;
A
#
# COMPACT_ATOMS: atom_id res chain seq x y z
N MET A 1 -4.91 4.19 -1.72
CA MET A 1 -3.46 4.30 -1.93
C MET A 1 -2.82 2.97 -1.57
N SER A 2 -2.21 2.29 -2.53
CA SER A 2 -1.35 1.14 -2.22
C SER A 2 -0.25 1.61 -1.28
N LYS A 3 0.04 0.86 -0.22
CA LYS A 3 1.27 1.10 0.54
C LYS A 3 2.43 1.00 -0.45
N LYS A 4 3.23 2.06 -0.57
CA LYS A 4 4.41 2.06 -1.45
C LYS A 4 5.35 0.95 -0.98
N LYS A 5 5.92 0.18 -1.92
CA LYS A 5 7.00 -0.74 -1.56
C LYS A 5 8.18 0.07 -1.03
N PHE A 6 8.98 -0.52 -0.15
CA PHE A 6 10.10 0.19 0.46
C PHE A 6 11.02 0.85 -0.59
N LYS A 7 11.34 0.14 -1.69
CA LYS A 7 12.15 0.66 -2.80
C LYS A 7 11.57 1.90 -3.50
N ASP A 8 10.25 2.09 -3.43
CA ASP A 8 9.54 3.21 -4.06
C ASP A 8 9.35 4.41 -3.11
N THR A 9 9.71 4.24 -1.82
CA THR A 9 9.69 5.33 -0.83
C THR A 9 10.78 6.36 -1.13
N LYS A 10 10.70 7.54 -0.50
CA LYS A 10 11.74 8.57 -0.68
C LYS A 10 13.06 8.08 -0.10
N VAL A 11 13.03 7.46 1.08
CA VAL A 11 14.21 6.87 1.71
C VAL A 11 14.78 5.70 0.92
N GLY A 12 13.94 4.81 0.39
CA GLY A 12 14.41 3.65 -0.38
C GLY A 12 15.11 4.05 -1.68
N ARG A 13 14.56 5.03 -2.41
CA ARG A 13 15.20 5.59 -3.61
C ARG A 13 16.51 6.30 -3.30
N PHE A 14 16.55 7.04 -2.19
CA PHE A 14 17.77 7.70 -1.75
C PHE A 14 18.88 6.69 -1.40
N LEU A 15 18.57 5.67 -0.61
CA LEU A 15 19.53 4.64 -0.23
C LEU A 15 20.08 3.88 -1.45
N ALA A 16 19.22 3.57 -2.42
CA ALA A 16 19.66 2.99 -3.69
C ALA A 16 20.59 3.94 -4.47
N SER A 17 20.31 5.25 -4.45
CA SER A 17 21.12 6.25 -5.17
C SER A 17 22.52 6.46 -4.58
N VAL A 18 22.69 6.24 -3.27
CA VAL A 18 24.00 6.32 -2.60
C VAL A 18 24.73 4.98 -2.53
N GLY A 19 24.20 3.94 -3.20
CA GLY A 19 24.82 2.62 -3.25
C GLY A 19 24.72 1.81 -1.95
N SER A 20 23.80 2.17 -1.05
CA SER A 20 23.60 1.44 0.21
C SER A 20 22.87 0.12 -0.04
N THR A 21 23.41 -0.97 0.52
CA THR A 21 22.81 -2.31 0.46
C THR A 21 21.71 -2.52 1.52
N LEU A 22 21.43 -1.53 2.39
CA LEU A 22 20.37 -1.63 3.42
C LEU A 22 18.97 -1.87 2.83
N GLY A 23 18.76 -1.54 1.56
CA GLY A 23 17.51 -1.77 0.83
C GLY A 23 17.47 -3.12 0.09
N ASP A 24 18.60 -3.77 -0.12
CA ASP A 24 18.69 -5.00 -0.90
C ASP A 24 18.16 -6.19 -0.08
N GLY A 25 17.05 -6.76 -0.54
CA GLY A 25 16.32 -7.82 0.15
C GLY A 25 15.04 -7.36 0.86
N MET A 26 14.79 -6.06 0.97
CA MET A 26 13.55 -5.51 1.55
C MET A 26 12.57 -4.95 0.51
N GLY A 27 12.85 -5.13 -0.78
CA GLY A 27 12.13 -4.51 -1.89
C GLY A 27 10.63 -4.77 -1.98
N ASP A 28 10.13 -5.85 -1.36
CA ASP A 28 8.70 -6.22 -1.35
C ASP A 28 8.02 -6.02 0.02
N ILE A 29 8.75 -5.55 1.04
CA ILE A 29 8.19 -5.35 2.37
C ILE A 29 7.43 -4.01 2.39
N LEU A 30 6.19 -4.08 2.87
CA LEU A 30 5.36 -2.90 3.10
C LEU A 30 5.80 -2.21 4.40
N PRO A 31 6.09 -0.90 4.39
CA PRO A 31 6.46 -0.19 5.60
C PRO A 31 5.27 -0.15 6.57
N ASP A 32 5.49 -0.70 7.76
CA ASP A 32 4.63 -0.58 8.93
C ASP A 32 5.40 0.13 10.07
N ASN A 33 4.68 0.54 11.12
CA ASN A 33 5.29 1.30 12.22
C ASN A 33 6.43 0.53 12.92
N GLY A 34 6.38 -0.81 12.95
CA GLY A 34 7.44 -1.64 13.53
C GLY A 34 8.67 -1.76 12.63
N PHE A 35 8.45 -1.85 11.32
CA PHE A 35 9.46 -1.87 10.28
C PHE A 35 10.24 -0.56 10.26
N LEU A 36 9.57 0.59 10.32
CA LEU A 36 10.21 1.91 10.34
C LEU A 36 11.15 2.09 11.55
N GLY A 37 10.75 1.61 12.73
CA GLY A 37 11.58 1.67 13.93
C GLY A 37 12.82 0.79 13.87
N MET A 38 12.72 -0.41 13.27
CA MET A 38 13.87 -1.28 12.99
C MET A 38 14.81 -0.62 11.98
N PHE A 39 14.25 -0.05 10.91
CA PHE A 39 15.01 0.54 9.83
C PHE A 39 15.79 1.78 10.26
N LYS A 40 15.20 2.60 11.15
CA LYS A 40 15.90 3.71 11.80
C LYS A 40 17.19 3.26 12.49
N ARG A 41 17.15 2.11 13.20
CA ARG A 41 18.32 1.55 13.88
C ARG A 41 19.38 1.05 12.90
N LEU A 42 18.96 0.39 11.81
CA LEU A 42 19.87 -0.09 10.77
C LEU A 42 20.63 1.06 10.09
N ILE A 43 19.93 2.15 9.72
CA ILE A 43 20.59 3.36 9.16
C ILE A 43 21.59 3.95 10.15
N SER A 44 21.24 4.02 11.44
CA SER A 44 22.16 4.56 12.46
C SER A 44 23.42 3.70 12.64
N GLN A 45 23.30 2.38 12.51
CA GLN A 45 24.39 1.41 12.71
C GLN A 45 25.21 1.11 11.44
N ASP A 46 24.82 1.65 10.29
CA ASP A 46 25.49 1.37 9.02
C ASP A 46 26.80 2.17 8.89
N ASP A 47 27.95 1.50 8.81
CA ASP A 47 29.25 2.19 8.70
C ASP A 47 29.63 2.59 7.26
N THR A 48 28.85 2.19 6.26
CA THR A 48 29.06 2.49 4.84
C THR A 48 28.49 3.84 4.42
N LEU A 49 27.46 4.31 5.12
CA LEU A 49 26.84 5.62 4.89
C LEU A 49 27.65 6.76 5.52
N THR A 50 27.86 7.83 4.76
CA THR A 50 28.45 9.06 5.31
C THR A 50 27.53 9.66 6.39
N PRO A 51 28.06 10.46 7.34
CA PRO A 51 27.22 11.12 8.35
C PRO A 51 26.08 11.96 7.75
N GLN A 52 26.34 12.60 6.60
CA GLN A 52 25.36 13.41 5.87
C GLN A 52 24.27 12.53 5.20
N ASP A 53 24.65 11.38 4.66
CA ASP A 53 23.69 10.44 4.06
C ASP A 53 22.81 9.79 5.13
N LYS A 54 23.36 9.50 6.31
CA LYS A 54 22.57 9.01 7.46
C LYS A 54 21.50 10.01 7.87
N GLU A 55 21.87 11.28 8.05
CA GLU A 55 20.92 12.33 8.42
C GLU A 55 19.83 12.49 7.35
N THR A 56 20.22 12.49 6.08
CA THR A 56 19.29 12.60 4.95
C THR A 56 18.33 11.41 4.89
N ALA A 57 18.84 10.19 5.02
CA ALA A 57 18.03 8.97 5.05
C ALA A 57 17.05 8.95 6.23
N LEU A 58 17.48 9.38 7.42
CA LEU A 58 16.62 9.49 8.60
C LEU A 58 15.50 10.51 8.41
N LYS A 59 15.79 11.67 7.83
CA LYS A 59 14.80 12.70 7.54
C LYS A 59 13.80 12.25 6.47
N LEU A 60 14.27 11.55 5.43
CA LEU A 60 13.40 10.94 4.42
C LEU A 60 12.49 9.87 5.01
N LEU A 61 13.03 9.02 5.88
CA LEU A 61 12.28 7.99 6.59
C LEU A 61 11.18 8.61 7.48
N GLU A 62 11.49 9.71 8.16
CA GLU A 62 10.51 10.45 8.96
C GLU A 62 9.40 11.05 8.11
N MET A 63 9.72 11.67 6.97
CA MET A 63 8.73 12.18 6.04
C MET A 63 7.83 11.06 5.50
N ASP A 64 8.40 9.93 5.07
CA ASP A 64 7.64 8.78 4.59
C ASP A 64 6.74 8.18 5.71
N SER A 65 7.23 8.17 6.96
CA SER A 65 6.45 7.76 8.13
C SER A 65 5.24 8.69 8.38
N GLN A 66 5.45 10.01 8.32
CA GLN A 66 4.38 10.99 8.50
C GLN A 66 3.32 10.85 7.40
N GLU A 67 3.72 10.68 6.14
CA GLU A 67 2.78 10.45 5.03
C GLU A 67 1.88 9.24 5.29
N ILE A 68 2.45 8.11 5.74
CA ILE A 68 1.68 6.90 6.07
C ILE A 68 0.73 7.17 7.25
N GLN A 69 1.18 7.90 8.27
CA GLN A 69 0.35 8.25 9.42
C GLN A 69 -0.83 9.15 9.04
N GLU A 70 -0.65 10.12 8.15
CA GLU A 70 -1.74 10.99 7.69
C GLU A 70 -2.82 10.19 6.93
N VAL A 71 -2.44 9.13 6.20
CA VAL A 71 -3.42 8.22 5.58
C VAL A 71 -4.20 7.45 6.64
N SER A 72 -3.51 6.91 7.66
CA SER A 72 -4.18 6.23 8.77
C SER A 72 -5.11 7.17 9.54
N LYS A 73 -4.67 8.40 9.83
CA LYS A 73 -5.49 9.43 10.49
C LYS A 73 -6.74 9.77 9.69
N ARG A 74 -6.64 9.88 8.36
CA ARG A 74 -7.81 10.08 7.49
C ARG A 74 -8.80 8.94 7.64
N TRP A 75 -8.31 7.70 7.65
CA TRP A 75 -9.17 6.54 7.84
C TRP A 75 -9.79 6.48 9.22
N ASP A 76 -9.05 6.83 10.27
CA ASP A 76 -9.58 6.91 11.63
C ASP A 76 -10.64 8.01 11.74
N SER A 77 -10.41 9.17 11.11
CA SER A 77 -11.37 10.27 11.02
C SER A 77 -12.64 9.85 10.28
N ASP A 78 -12.53 9.15 9.15
CA ASP A 78 -13.67 8.62 8.40
C ASP A 78 -14.49 7.62 9.24
N MET A 79 -13.82 6.85 10.10
CA MET A 79 -14.47 5.88 11.01
C MET A 79 -15.10 6.54 12.25
N GLN A 80 -14.55 7.68 12.70
CA GLN A 80 -15.06 8.45 13.83
C GLN A 80 -16.19 9.41 13.45
N SER A 81 -16.35 9.74 12.16
CA SER A 81 -17.46 10.55 11.65
C SER A 81 -18.82 9.98 12.08
N ASP A 82 -19.82 10.82 12.37
CA ASP A 82 -21.18 10.35 12.67
C ASP A 82 -21.92 9.82 11.43
N SER A 83 -21.39 10.06 10.22
CA SER A 83 -21.97 9.62 8.96
C SER A 83 -21.78 8.12 8.74
N TRP A 84 -22.89 7.39 8.61
CA TRP A 84 -22.88 5.96 8.22
C TRP A 84 -22.17 5.74 6.88
N LEU A 85 -22.36 6.64 5.92
CA LEU A 85 -21.76 6.52 4.60
C LEU A 85 -20.23 6.63 4.67
N SER A 86 -19.69 7.54 5.49
CA SER A 86 -18.24 7.69 5.69
C SER A 86 -17.60 6.42 6.23
N LYS A 87 -18.26 5.76 7.20
CA LYS A 87 -17.80 4.48 7.77
C LYS A 87 -17.84 3.33 6.76
N ASN A 88 -18.83 3.35 5.86
CA ASN A 88 -19.13 2.22 4.97
C ASN A 88 -18.73 2.43 3.51
N VAL A 89 -18.12 3.57 3.15
CA VAL A 89 -17.75 3.86 1.75
C VAL A 89 -16.83 2.77 1.17
N ARG A 90 -15.87 2.28 1.94
CA ARG A 90 -14.93 1.23 1.52
C ARG A 90 -15.62 -0.12 1.29
N PRO A 91 -16.35 -0.71 2.27
CA PRO A 91 -17.06 -1.96 2.04
C PRO A 91 -18.14 -1.86 0.96
N ILE A 92 -18.86 -0.74 0.86
CA ILE A 92 -19.87 -0.54 -0.20
C ILE A 92 -19.21 -0.49 -1.57
N THR A 93 -18.12 0.24 -1.72
CA THR A 93 -17.37 0.31 -2.99
C THR A 93 -16.84 -1.07 -3.39
N LEU A 94 -16.33 -1.85 -2.42
CA LEU A 94 -15.90 -3.23 -2.65
C LEU A 94 -17.06 -4.09 -3.17
N ILE A 95 -18.21 -4.07 -2.49
CA ILE A 95 -19.41 -4.84 -2.89
C ILE A 95 -19.86 -4.42 -4.28
N TYR A 96 -19.97 -3.11 -4.54
CA TYR A 96 -20.39 -2.57 -5.83
C TYR A 96 -19.48 -3.04 -6.97
N LEU A 97 -18.16 -2.87 -6.84
CA LEU A 97 -17.21 -3.27 -7.88
C LEU A 97 -17.21 -4.79 -8.08
N THR A 98 -17.37 -5.57 -7.00
CA THR A 98 -17.50 -7.04 -7.08
C THR A 98 -18.75 -7.43 -7.84
N LEU A 99 -19.91 -6.82 -7.54
CA LEU A 99 -21.16 -7.08 -8.24
C LEU A 99 -21.08 -6.69 -9.72
N ALA A 100 -20.49 -5.53 -10.04
CA ALA A 100 -20.26 -5.10 -11.42
C ALA A 100 -19.43 -6.14 -12.20
N THR A 101 -18.38 -6.67 -11.57
CA THR A 101 -17.54 -7.72 -12.15
C THR A 101 -18.31 -9.02 -12.34
N THR A 102 -19.11 -9.43 -11.36
CA THR A 102 -19.97 -10.63 -11.47
C THR A 102 -20.96 -10.49 -12.62
N ILE A 103 -21.56 -9.31 -12.81
CA ILE A 103 -22.46 -9.05 -13.95
C ILE A 103 -21.70 -9.22 -15.27
N TYR A 104 -20.48 -8.68 -15.39
CA TYR A 104 -19.68 -8.88 -16.60
C TYR A 104 -19.38 -10.35 -16.88
N ILE A 105 -19.03 -11.13 -15.86
CA ILE A 105 -18.80 -12.58 -16.00
C ILE A 105 -20.08 -13.30 -16.46
N VAL A 106 -21.24 -12.92 -15.94
CA VAL A 106 -22.52 -13.52 -16.35
C VAL A 106 -22.84 -13.15 -17.81
N LEU A 107 -22.67 -11.88 -18.20
CA LEU A 107 -22.93 -11.43 -19.58
C LEU A 107 -22.02 -12.16 -20.58
N ASP A 108 -20.73 -12.33 -20.25
CA ASP A 108 -19.76 -13.10 -21.04
C ASP A 108 -20.17 -14.57 -21.16
N SER A 109 -20.56 -15.20 -20.05
CA SER A 109 -21.03 -16.59 -20.02
C SER A 109 -22.32 -16.82 -20.83
N LEU A 110 -23.19 -15.83 -20.93
CA LEU A 110 -24.40 -15.86 -21.76
C LEU A 110 -24.11 -15.67 -23.26
N GLN A 111 -22.85 -15.47 -23.66
CA GLN A 111 -22.42 -15.24 -25.04
C GLN A 111 -23.18 -14.10 -25.73
N ILE A 112 -23.55 -13.07 -24.96
CA ILE A 112 -24.18 -11.87 -25.52
C ILE A 112 -23.11 -11.12 -26.31
N ASP A 113 -23.40 -10.72 -27.55
CA ASP A 113 -22.49 -9.91 -28.38
C ASP A 113 -22.44 -8.46 -27.87
N PHE A 114 -21.91 -8.30 -26.67
CA PHE A 114 -21.74 -7.04 -25.96
C PHE A 114 -20.24 -6.81 -25.77
N LYS A 115 -19.65 -6.07 -26.71
CA LYS A 115 -18.22 -5.71 -26.65
C LYS A 115 -18.03 -4.49 -25.76
N ILE A 116 -17.20 -4.67 -24.73
CA ILE A 116 -16.75 -3.60 -23.85
C ILE A 116 -15.35 -3.19 -24.31
N ASP A 117 -15.12 -1.89 -24.40
CA ASP A 117 -13.80 -1.34 -24.71
C ASP A 117 -12.77 -1.77 -23.64
N GLU A 118 -11.57 -2.13 -24.10
CA GLU A 118 -10.47 -2.56 -23.24
C GLU A 118 -10.15 -1.52 -22.16
N ALA A 119 -10.27 -0.23 -22.45
CA ALA A 119 -10.03 0.84 -21.48
C ALA A 119 -10.95 0.75 -20.25
N TRP A 120 -12.21 0.32 -20.42
CA TRP A 120 -13.14 0.14 -19.31
C TRP A 120 -12.82 -1.10 -18.48
N ILE A 121 -12.34 -2.17 -19.14
CA ILE A 121 -11.88 -3.39 -18.48
C ILE A 121 -10.64 -3.08 -17.62
N GLU A 122 -9.68 -2.34 -18.18
CA GLU A 122 -8.47 -1.92 -17.46
C GLU A 122 -8.79 -1.01 -16.27
N LEU A 123 -9.73 -0.07 -16.45
CA LEU A 123 -10.20 0.78 -15.36
C LEU A 123 -10.83 -0.07 -14.24
N LEU A 124 -11.75 -0.98 -14.58
CA LEU A 124 -12.39 -1.85 -13.59
C LEU A 124 -11.36 -2.70 -12.83
N LYS A 125 -10.44 -3.33 -13.56
CA LYS A 125 -9.34 -4.12 -12.99
C LYS A 125 -8.51 -3.28 -12.01
N THR A 126 -8.15 -2.06 -12.40
CA THR A 126 -7.35 -1.15 -11.58
C THR A 126 -8.08 -0.76 -10.29
N LEU A 127 -9.38 -0.45 -10.39
CA LEU A 127 -10.22 -0.11 -9.25
C LEU A 127 -10.42 -1.30 -8.30
N LEU A 128 -10.68 -2.50 -8.84
CA LEU A 128 -10.80 -3.74 -8.09
C LEU A 128 -9.53 -4.05 -7.31
N VAL A 129 -8.38 -4.12 -7.97
CA VAL A 129 -7.10 -4.40 -7.30
C VAL A 129 -6.86 -3.37 -6.19
N THR A 130 -7.11 -2.09 -6.47
CA THR A 130 -6.92 -1.01 -5.49
C THR A 130 -7.82 -1.18 -4.27
N ILE A 131 -9.12 -1.45 -4.43
CA ILE A 131 -10.04 -1.56 -3.29
C ILE A 131 -9.82 -2.86 -2.50
N TYR A 132 -9.50 -3.97 -3.17
CA TYR A 132 -9.21 -5.25 -2.51
C TYR A 132 -7.93 -5.15 -1.68
N VAL A 133 -6.86 -4.54 -2.22
CA VAL A 133 -5.63 -4.29 -1.47
C VAL A 133 -5.87 -3.30 -0.33
N ALA A 134 -6.65 -2.24 -0.55
CA ALA A 134 -6.95 -1.28 0.52
C ALA A 134 -7.78 -1.88 1.66
N TYR A 135 -8.71 -2.79 1.36
CA TYR A 135 -9.62 -3.39 2.34
C TYR A 135 -9.00 -4.62 3.06
N PHE A 136 -8.29 -5.48 2.32
CA PHE A 136 -7.73 -6.73 2.85
C PHE A 136 -6.21 -6.73 3.03
N GLY A 137 -5.48 -5.85 2.34
CA GLY A 137 -4.02 -5.95 2.18
C GLY A 137 -3.20 -5.86 3.48
N SER A 138 -3.69 -5.22 4.53
CA SER A 138 -3.02 -5.25 5.84
C SER A 138 -3.29 -6.55 6.60
N ARG A 139 -4.54 -7.02 6.61
CA ARG A 139 -4.96 -8.21 7.37
C ARG A 139 -4.39 -9.52 6.80
N GLY A 140 -4.18 -9.59 5.48
CA GLY A 140 -3.56 -10.76 4.83
C GLY A 140 -2.09 -10.94 5.20
N PHE A 141 -1.30 -9.85 5.15
CA PHE A 141 0.14 -9.88 5.45
C PHE A 141 0.42 -10.10 6.94
N GLU A 142 -0.35 -9.48 7.83
CA GLU A 142 -0.25 -9.69 9.27
C GLU A 142 -0.58 -11.14 9.68
N LYS A 143 -1.57 -11.74 9.03
CA LYS A 143 -1.95 -13.14 9.28
C LYS A 143 -0.90 -14.12 8.75
N TYR A 144 -0.35 -13.88 7.55
CA TYR A 144 0.75 -14.68 6.99
C TYR A 144 2.00 -14.66 7.91
N LYS A 145 2.38 -13.48 8.41
CA LYS A 145 3.54 -13.32 9.32
C LYS A 145 3.33 -14.02 10.67
N LYS A 146 2.09 -14.12 11.17
CA LYS A 146 1.76 -14.88 12.38
C LYS A 146 1.81 -16.40 12.18
N ILE A 147 1.50 -16.88 10.98
CA ILE A 147 1.47 -18.32 10.64
C ILE A 147 2.88 -18.85 10.31
N THR A 148 3.76 -17.99 9.78
CA THR A 148 5.15 -18.36 9.43
C THR A 148 6.12 -18.25 10.62
N LYS A 149 5.59 -18.02 11.83
CA LYS A 149 6.34 -17.98 13.09
C LYS A 149 6.16 -19.28 13.84
#